data_AF-X1HLI7-F1
#
_entry.id   AF-X1HLI7-F1
#
_cell.length_a   1.000
_cell.length_b   1.000
_cell.length_c   1.000
_cell.angle_alpha   90.00
_cell.angle_beta   90.00
_cell.angle_gamma   90.00
#
_symmetry.space_group_name_H-M   'P 1'
#
loop_
_entity.id
_entity.type
_entity.pdbx_description
1 polymer ?
#
loop_
_entity_poly.entity_id
_entity_poly.type
_entity_poly.pdbx_seq_one_letter_code
_entity_poly.pdbx_strand_id
1 'polypeptide(L)'
;MIITSIYIDGFGIFNNFSLENLQGGINLISGNNETGKSTLLKFLRYTLFGYPRAIEERMPPLNGGNHGGRIVAIHSDGNEAVFERYSGVKGGPTTLNYDGRTYDDQNQWLLLLGNANNNLYDNVYAFSLEELINIDSLKASGVEDKIFSLGLGLGRFSIGDAESNIHKKIESIYIPRGGVQKIPKILDGIQFKSNRIHKIQDNLPRYNELVQTIEMISGEVRKIEDEVNELRKEKD
;
A
#
# COMPACT_ATOMS: atom_id res chain seq x y z
N MET A 1 17.42 -9.36 12.63
CA MET A 1 18.11 -8.18 13.20
C MET A 1 18.37 -8.45 14.67
N ILE A 2 19.56 -8.14 15.16
CA ILE A 2 19.97 -8.28 16.57
C ILE A 2 20.49 -6.93 17.04
N ILE A 3 19.93 -6.35 18.10
CA ILE A 3 20.42 -5.08 18.68
C ILE A 3 21.70 -5.36 19.46
N THR A 4 22.75 -4.58 19.21
CA THR A 4 24.08 -4.72 19.84
C THR A 4 24.39 -3.58 20.80
N SER A 5 23.88 -2.37 20.52
CA SER A 5 24.03 -1.23 21.43
C SER A 5 22.89 -0.23 21.34
N ILE A 6 22.69 0.50 22.42
CA ILE A 6 21.70 1.56 22.58
C ILE A 6 22.40 2.77 23.17
N TYR A 7 22.20 3.93 22.57
CA TYR A 7 22.66 5.20 23.11
C TYR A 7 21.47 6.18 23.18
N ILE A 8 21.28 6.77 24.35
CA ILE A 8 20.22 7.74 24.64
C ILE A 8 20.88 9.07 24.98
N ASP A 9 20.65 10.09 24.15
CA ASP A 9 21.11 11.45 24.41
C ASP A 9 20.25 12.07 25.53
N GLY A 10 18.93 12.07 25.34
CA GLY A 10 17.94 12.44 26.36
C GLY A 10 16.59 11.77 26.11
N PHE A 11 16.03 11.10 27.11
CA PHE A 11 14.71 10.47 27.00
C PHE A 11 14.16 10.08 28.39
N GLY A 12 13.04 10.67 28.81
CA GLY A 12 12.53 10.48 30.16
C GLY A 12 13.61 10.74 31.22
N ILE A 13 13.90 9.75 32.06
CA ILE A 13 14.93 9.87 33.11
C ILE A 13 16.38 9.73 32.58
N PHE A 14 16.59 9.26 31.36
CA PHE A 14 17.92 9.03 30.81
C PHE A 14 18.51 10.31 30.22
N ASN A 15 19.79 10.53 30.49
CA ASN A 15 20.65 11.53 29.87
C ASN A 15 22.02 10.87 29.63
N ASN A 16 22.54 10.99 28.41
CA ASN A 16 23.85 10.45 28.00
C ASN A 16 24.07 9.00 28.49
N PHE A 17 23.06 8.16 28.26
CA PHE A 17 23.03 6.77 28.72
C PHE A 17 23.44 5.83 27.58
N SER A 18 24.36 4.91 27.85
CA SER A 18 24.78 3.88 26.91
C SER A 18 24.57 2.48 27.48
N LEU A 19 24.05 1.59 26.65
CA LEU A 19 23.98 0.16 26.89
C LEU A 19 24.66 -0.54 25.73
N GLU A 20 25.80 -1.16 26.00
CA GLU A 20 26.65 -1.80 24.99
C GLU A 20 26.73 -3.31 25.22
N ASN A 21 27.28 -4.03 24.25
CA ASN A 21 27.54 -5.47 24.31
C ASN A 21 26.29 -6.34 24.48
N LEU A 22 25.16 -5.91 23.92
CA LEU A 22 23.97 -6.76 23.79
C LEU A 22 24.29 -7.90 22.81
N GLN A 23 23.99 -9.13 23.23
CA GLN A 23 24.31 -10.33 22.45
C GLN A 23 23.07 -10.92 21.78
N GLY A 24 23.28 -11.76 20.77
CA GLY A 24 22.22 -12.60 20.24
C GLY A 24 21.69 -13.55 21.33
N GLY A 25 20.37 -13.66 21.45
CA GLY A 25 19.71 -14.49 22.46
C GLY A 25 19.04 -13.66 23.55
N ILE A 26 19.09 -14.16 24.80
CA ILE A 26 18.39 -13.56 25.93
C ILE A 26 19.32 -12.59 26.66
N ASN A 27 18.92 -11.32 26.74
CA ASN A 27 19.59 -10.29 27.54
C ASN A 27 18.69 -9.93 28.73
N LEU A 28 19.18 -10.10 29.96
CA LEU A 28 18.42 -9.78 31.17
C LEU A 28 18.79 -8.38 31.68
N ILE A 29 17.84 -7.46 31.66
CA ILE A 29 17.99 -6.12 32.23
C ILE A 29 17.25 -6.09 33.58
N SER A 30 18.01 -6.09 34.68
CA SER A 30 17.47 -6.07 36.04
C SER A 30 17.82 -4.77 36.77
N GLY A 31 16.93 -4.34 37.67
CA GLY A 31 17.13 -3.17 38.53
C GLY A 31 15.94 -3.00 39.45
N ASN A 32 15.99 -2.02 40.35
CA ASN A 32 14.85 -1.67 41.21
C ASN A 32 13.68 -1.10 40.40
N ASN A 33 12.53 -0.91 41.04
CA ASN A 33 11.46 -0.12 40.44
C ASN A 33 11.96 1.29 40.14
N GLU A 34 11.40 1.93 39.12
CA GLU A 34 11.69 3.31 38.73
C GLU A 34 13.12 3.57 38.19
N THR A 35 13.97 2.55 38.06
CA THR A 35 15.30 2.68 37.43
C THR A 35 15.26 2.87 35.92
N GLY A 36 14.09 3.12 35.32
CA GLY A 36 13.95 3.41 33.90
C GLY A 36 13.80 2.20 32.98
N LYS A 37 13.55 0.99 33.49
CA LYS A 37 13.35 -0.20 32.63
C LYS A 37 12.21 -0.02 31.61
N SER A 38 11.05 0.44 32.07
CA SER A 38 9.92 0.76 31.17
C SER A 38 10.22 1.96 30.26
N THR A 39 11.04 2.90 30.72
CA THR A 39 11.52 4.04 29.92
C THR A 39 12.43 3.57 28.79
N LEU A 40 13.30 2.60 29.04
CA LEU A 40 14.18 2.01 28.02
C LEU A 40 13.37 1.26 26.97
N LEU A 41 12.34 0.52 27.39
CA LEU A 41 11.39 -0.12 26.46
C LEU A 41 10.70 0.91 25.56
N LYS A 42 10.19 2.01 26.13
CA LYS A 42 9.60 3.11 25.36
C LYS A 42 10.59 3.78 24.41
N PHE A 43 11.85 3.93 24.83
CA PHE A 43 12.90 4.45 23.97
C PHE A 43 13.09 3.55 22.74
N LEU A 44 13.22 2.24 22.92
CA LEU A 44 13.32 1.28 21.81
C LEU A 44 12.13 1.42 20.84
N ARG A 45 10.90 1.47 21.39
CA ARG A 45 9.68 1.66 20.59
C ARG A 45 9.73 2.96 19.79
N TYR A 46 10.00 4.08 20.45
CA TYR A 46 9.85 5.39 19.80
C TYR A 46 10.97 5.65 18.81
N THR A 47 12.20 5.22 19.12
CA THR A 47 13.35 5.34 18.23
C THR A 47 13.14 4.52 16.97
N LEU A 48 12.63 3.29 17.06
CA LEU A 48 12.41 2.44 15.87
C LEU A 48 11.12 2.77 15.12
N PHE A 49 10.02 3.05 15.80
CA PHE A 49 8.66 3.08 15.21
C PHE A 49 7.97 4.45 15.24
N GLY A 50 8.44 5.35 16.08
CA GLY A 50 8.09 6.76 16.04
C GLY A 50 7.46 7.19 17.34
N TYR A 51 7.53 8.50 17.59
CA TYR A 51 6.91 9.08 18.76
C TYR A 51 5.37 9.04 18.67
N PRO A 52 4.68 8.88 19.81
CA PRO A 52 3.22 8.96 19.84
C PRO A 52 2.73 10.33 19.41
N ARG A 53 1.47 10.38 18.95
CA ARG A 53 0.82 11.63 18.55
C ARG A 53 0.61 12.55 19.75
N ALA A 54 0.14 12.00 20.87
CA ALA A 54 -0.04 12.71 22.11
C ALA A 54 1.31 13.16 22.67
N ILE A 55 1.46 14.47 22.92
CA ILE A 55 2.73 15.07 23.35
C ILE A 55 3.13 14.57 24.74
N GLU A 56 2.16 14.38 25.63
CA GLU A 56 2.35 13.89 27.00
C GLU A 56 2.95 12.47 27.07
N GLU A 57 2.72 11.66 26.04
CA GLU A 57 3.25 10.29 25.96
C GLU A 57 4.68 10.22 25.41
N ARG A 58 5.23 11.33 24.90
CA ARG A 58 6.51 11.34 24.16
C ARG A 58 7.75 11.19 25.01
N MET A 59 7.63 11.13 26.35
CA MET A 59 8.77 10.95 27.28
C MET A 59 9.87 12.02 27.10
N PRO A 60 9.56 13.33 27.21
CA PRO A 60 10.56 14.37 27.08
C PRO A 60 11.71 14.18 28.08
N PRO A 61 12.95 14.62 27.76
CA PRO A 61 14.09 14.47 28.64
C PRO A 61 13.90 15.28 29.93
N LEU A 62 13.94 14.60 31.08
CA LEU A 62 13.80 15.23 32.40
C LEU A 62 15.14 15.70 32.96
N ASN A 63 16.23 15.04 32.55
CA ASN A 63 17.58 15.29 33.05
C ASN A 63 18.47 16.01 32.02
N GLY A 64 17.90 16.54 30.92
CA GLY A 64 18.64 17.19 29.83
C GLY A 64 19.01 16.25 28.67
N GLY A 65 19.80 16.76 27.73
CA GLY A 65 20.13 16.09 26.47
C GLY A 65 19.14 16.39 25.34
N ASN A 66 19.49 16.04 24.11
CA ASN A 66 18.57 16.14 22.98
C ASN A 66 17.58 14.99 23.03
N HIS A 67 16.31 15.28 22.79
CA HIS A 67 15.26 14.27 22.89
C HIS A 67 15.39 13.22 21.78
N GLY A 68 15.98 12.06 22.09
CA GLY A 68 16.28 11.03 21.11
C GLY A 68 17.58 10.29 21.39
N GLY A 69 18.06 9.59 20.37
CA GLY A 69 19.28 8.80 20.42
C GLY A 69 19.37 7.82 19.25
N ARG A 70 20.20 6.78 19.42
CA ARG A 70 20.46 5.79 18.38
C ARG A 70 20.49 4.35 18.90
N ILE A 71 20.15 3.43 18.01
CA ILE A 71 20.18 1.98 18.23
C ILE A 71 21.07 1.39 17.13
N VAL A 72 22.03 0.58 17.53
CA VAL A 72 22.88 -0.18 16.61
C VAL A 72 22.43 -1.63 16.60
N ALA A 73 22.30 -2.20 15.41
CA ALA A 73 21.90 -3.56 15.22
C ALA A 73 22.66 -4.24 14.07
N ILE A 74 22.84 -5.55 14.17
CA ILE A 74 23.34 -6.38 13.08
C ILE A 74 22.15 -7.00 12.36
N HIS A 75 22.07 -6.76 11.05
CA HIS A 75 21.03 -7.32 10.20
C HIS A 75 21.39 -8.76 9.76
N SER A 76 20.43 -9.50 9.19
CA SER A 76 20.61 -10.94 8.90
C SER A 76 21.64 -11.24 7.80
N ASP A 77 21.99 -10.24 7.00
CA ASP A 77 23.07 -10.28 6.01
C ASP A 77 24.45 -9.96 6.62
N GLY A 78 24.51 -9.70 7.93
CA GLY A 78 25.75 -9.42 8.67
C GLY A 78 26.14 -7.94 8.71
N ASN A 79 25.39 -7.08 8.01
CA ASN A 79 25.69 -5.65 7.95
C ASN A 79 25.19 -4.92 9.20
N GLU A 80 25.95 -3.90 9.62
CA GLU A 80 25.56 -3.01 10.71
C GLU A 80 24.53 -1.98 10.21
N ALA A 81 23.48 -1.81 11.01
CA ALA A 81 22.45 -0.80 10.85
C ALA A 81 22.43 0.11 12.08
N VAL A 82 22.55 1.42 11.86
CA VAL A 82 22.45 2.45 12.89
C VAL A 82 21.16 3.23 12.66
N PHE A 83 20.22 3.08 13.58
CA PHE A 83 18.94 3.76 13.58
C PHE A 83 19.01 4.94 14.54
N GLU A 84 18.99 6.17 14.03
CA GLU A 84 18.98 7.38 14.82
C GLU A 84 17.67 8.16 14.65
N ARG A 85 17.09 8.60 15.76
CA ARG A 85 15.88 9.42 15.75
C ARG A 85 15.93 10.44 16.87
N TYR A 86 15.61 11.69 16.52
CA TYR A 86 15.38 12.76 17.47
C TYR A 86 13.98 13.33 17.33
N SER A 87 13.42 13.85 18.41
CA SER A 87 12.10 14.49 18.43
C SER A 87 12.16 15.85 17.74
N GLY A 88 11.11 16.19 16.99
CA GLY A 88 11.04 17.45 16.25
C GLY A 88 9.77 17.59 15.44
N VAL A 89 9.75 18.61 14.56
CA VAL A 89 8.60 18.90 13.68
C VAL A 89 8.31 17.69 12.77
N LYS A 90 7.03 17.36 12.57
CA LYS A 90 6.56 16.19 11.79
C LYS A 90 7.09 14.81 12.26
N GLY A 91 7.43 14.67 13.55
CA GLY A 91 7.95 13.40 14.09
C GLY A 91 9.46 13.39 14.29
N GLY A 92 10.15 14.45 13.85
CA GLY A 92 11.56 14.69 14.06
C GLY A 92 12.47 13.97 13.06
N PRO A 93 13.75 14.36 12.99
CA PRO A 93 14.68 13.80 12.02
C PRO A 93 14.99 12.33 12.31
N THR A 94 15.10 11.55 11.24
CA THR A 94 15.50 10.14 11.27
C THR A 94 16.65 9.92 10.32
N THR A 95 17.69 9.27 10.80
CA THR A 95 18.88 8.95 10.01
C THR A 95 19.11 7.46 10.13
N LEU A 96 19.14 6.75 9.01
CA LEU A 96 19.55 5.36 8.95
C LEU A 96 20.93 5.29 8.32
N ASN A 97 21.90 4.70 9.01
CA ASN A 97 23.18 4.34 8.41
C ASN A 97 23.24 2.81 8.23
N TYR A 98 23.44 2.34 7.00
CA TYR A 98 23.46 0.93 6.68
C TYR A 98 24.50 0.65 5.59
N ASP A 99 25.39 -0.30 5.83
CA ASP A 99 26.46 -0.67 4.86
C ASP A 99 27.28 0.56 4.41
N GLY A 100 27.60 1.46 5.36
CA GLY A 100 28.34 2.70 5.12
C GLY A 100 27.60 3.76 4.30
N ARG A 101 26.29 3.58 4.06
CA ARG A 101 25.43 4.55 3.37
C ARG A 101 24.39 5.14 4.31
N THR A 102 24.23 6.45 4.23
CA THR A 102 23.17 7.17 4.92
C THR A 102 21.90 7.21 4.07
N TYR A 103 20.79 6.85 4.69
CA TYR A 103 19.44 6.87 4.13
C TYR A 103 18.55 7.78 4.98
N ASP A 104 17.89 8.73 4.31
CA ASP A 104 16.86 9.59 4.91
C ASP A 104 15.43 9.15 4.50
N ASP A 105 15.32 8.05 3.74
CA ASP A 105 14.03 7.49 3.31
C ASP A 105 13.47 6.50 4.35
N GLN A 106 12.21 6.72 4.72
CA GLN A 106 11.46 5.89 5.63
C GLN A 106 11.19 4.47 5.08
N ASN A 107 11.25 4.27 3.76
CA ASN A 107 11.05 2.95 3.16
C ASN A 107 12.18 1.98 3.54
N GLN A 108 13.45 2.40 3.41
CA GLN A 108 14.59 1.56 3.75
C GLN A 108 14.63 1.24 5.25
N TRP A 109 14.27 2.24 6.07
CA TRP A 109 14.08 2.08 7.52
C TRP A 109 13.10 0.96 7.85
N LEU A 110 11.89 1.01 7.30
CA LEU A 110 10.86 -0.01 7.55
C LEU A 110 11.25 -1.38 6.98
N LEU A 111 11.93 -1.41 5.84
CA LEU A 111 12.38 -2.64 5.20
C LEU A 111 13.38 -3.42 6.08
N LEU A 112 14.34 -2.72 6.71
CA LEU A 112 15.28 -3.34 7.66
C LEU A 112 14.62 -3.80 8.96
N LEU A 113 13.50 -3.18 9.33
CA LEU A 113 12.64 -3.63 10.43
C LEU A 113 11.66 -4.75 10.02
N GLY A 114 11.80 -5.31 8.82
CA GLY A 114 10.96 -6.41 8.33
C GLY A 114 9.52 -6.00 7.99
N ASN A 115 9.30 -4.73 7.62
CA ASN A 115 7.98 -4.14 7.41
C ASN A 115 7.05 -4.26 8.63
N ALA A 116 7.63 -4.35 9.83
CA ALA A 116 6.87 -4.23 11.07
C ALA A 116 6.31 -2.81 11.19
N ASN A 117 5.01 -2.70 11.45
CA ASN A 117 4.38 -1.43 11.83
C ASN A 117 4.39 -1.30 13.37
N ASN A 118 4.09 -0.10 13.89
CA ASN A 118 4.08 0.15 15.35
C ASN A 118 3.22 -0.88 16.10
N ASN A 119 2.05 -1.19 15.54
CA ASN A 119 1.12 -2.17 16.11
C ASN A 119 1.72 -3.59 16.20
N LEU A 120 2.55 -4.00 15.25
CA LEU A 120 3.29 -5.27 15.34
C LEU A 120 4.39 -5.23 16.38
N TYR A 121 5.11 -4.12 16.48
CA TYR A 121 6.19 -4.06 17.44
C TYR A 121 5.66 -4.06 18.88
N ASP A 122 4.65 -3.23 19.15
CA ASP A 122 3.99 -3.17 20.46
C ASP A 122 3.41 -4.53 20.88
N ASN A 123 2.88 -5.31 19.93
CA ASN A 123 2.16 -6.53 20.23
C ASN A 123 2.95 -7.84 20.05
N VAL A 124 4.06 -7.84 19.30
CA VAL A 124 4.81 -9.07 18.95
C VAL A 124 6.27 -8.99 19.39
N TYR A 125 6.94 -7.86 19.17
CA TYR A 125 8.40 -7.76 19.41
C TYR A 125 8.76 -7.19 20.77
N ALA A 126 7.88 -6.40 21.38
CA ALA A 126 8.14 -5.71 22.63
C ALA A 126 6.86 -5.55 23.43
N PHE A 127 6.37 -6.61 24.08
CA PHE A 127 5.16 -6.56 24.91
C PHE A 127 5.48 -6.33 26.41
N SER A 128 4.68 -5.49 27.06
CA SER A 128 4.67 -5.31 28.51
C SER A 128 3.84 -6.39 29.21
N LEU A 129 3.92 -6.48 30.53
CA LEU A 129 3.08 -7.41 31.30
C LEU A 129 1.58 -7.10 31.13
N GLU A 130 1.23 -5.81 31.04
CA GLU A 130 -0.15 -5.34 30.82
C GLU A 130 -0.65 -5.71 29.43
N GLU A 131 0.22 -5.63 28.41
CA GLU A 131 -0.10 -6.04 27.03
C GLU A 131 -0.23 -7.56 26.91
N LEU A 132 0.53 -8.34 27.71
CA LEU A 132 0.42 -9.80 27.78
C LEU A 132 -0.95 -10.25 28.33
N ILE A 133 -1.51 -9.51 29.29
CA ILE A 133 -2.83 -9.80 29.86
C ILE A 133 -3.95 -9.45 28.86
N ASN A 134 -3.73 -8.46 28.00
CA ASN A 134 -4.71 -7.98 27.01
C ASN A 134 -4.63 -8.70 25.65
N ILE A 135 -3.95 -9.86 25.58
CA ILE A 135 -3.78 -10.66 24.35
C ILE A 135 -5.11 -11.02 23.68
N ASP A 136 -6.22 -11.12 24.43
CA ASP A 136 -7.54 -11.40 23.85
C ASP A 136 -8.06 -10.28 22.94
N SER A 137 -7.59 -9.03 23.10
CA SER A 137 -7.90 -7.92 22.19
C SER A 137 -7.08 -7.93 20.89
N LEU A 138 -5.99 -8.70 20.84
CA LEU A 138 -5.07 -8.78 19.69
C LEU A 138 -5.63 -9.58 18.50
N LYS A 139 -6.67 -10.39 18.72
CA LYS A 139 -7.38 -11.09 17.63
C LYS A 139 -8.00 -10.11 16.62
N ALA A 140 -8.28 -8.88 17.02
CA ALA A 140 -8.91 -7.87 16.17
C ALA A 140 -7.92 -7.10 15.27
N SER A 141 -6.60 -7.22 15.47
CA SER A 141 -5.61 -6.30 14.88
C SER A 141 -4.75 -6.88 13.74
N GLY A 142 -5.01 -8.12 13.29
CA GLY A 142 -4.25 -8.77 12.21
C GLY A 142 -2.87 -9.27 12.64
N VAL A 143 -2.61 -9.34 13.95
CA VAL A 143 -1.35 -9.83 14.53
C VAL A 143 -1.23 -11.35 14.38
N GLU A 144 -2.35 -12.08 14.45
CA GLU A 144 -2.41 -13.54 14.27
C GLU A 144 -1.82 -13.98 12.91
N ASP A 145 -2.27 -13.36 11.81
CA ASP A 145 -1.80 -13.67 10.46
C ASP A 145 -0.29 -13.50 10.29
N LYS A 146 0.30 -12.51 10.98
CA LYS A 146 1.73 -12.24 10.91
C LYS A 146 2.56 -13.14 11.81
N ILE A 147 2.07 -13.51 12.99
CA ILE A 147 2.71 -14.56 13.81
C ILE A 147 2.73 -15.89 13.02
N PHE A 148 1.60 -16.24 12.39
CA PHE A 148 1.54 -17.40 11.50
C PHE A 148 2.51 -17.28 10.32
N SER A 149 2.58 -16.11 9.67
CA SER A 149 3.51 -15.88 8.57
C SER A 149 4.98 -15.97 8.99
N LEU A 150 5.32 -15.53 10.20
CA LEU A 150 6.66 -15.70 10.80
C LEU A 150 6.95 -17.17 11.10
N GLY A 151 5.99 -17.90 11.68
CA GLY A 151 6.10 -19.33 11.95
C GLY A 151 6.26 -20.19 10.68
N LEU A 152 5.71 -19.72 9.56
CA LEU A 152 5.86 -20.36 8.24
C LEU A 152 7.11 -19.92 7.47
N GLY A 153 7.96 -19.05 8.03
CA GLY A 153 9.15 -18.52 7.35
C GLY A 153 8.84 -17.57 6.19
N LEU A 154 7.59 -17.13 6.07
CA LEU A 154 7.11 -16.20 5.05
C LEU A 154 7.29 -14.75 5.47
N GLY A 155 8.12 -14.42 6.47
CA GLY A 155 8.18 -13.17 7.23
C GLY A 155 8.25 -11.83 6.47
N ARG A 156 8.30 -11.84 5.14
CA ARG A 156 8.15 -10.68 4.25
C ARG A 156 6.73 -10.48 3.69
N PHE A 157 5.88 -11.50 3.77
CA PHE A 157 4.53 -11.55 3.21
C PHE A 157 3.50 -11.76 4.33
N SER A 158 2.53 -10.85 4.39
CA SER A 158 1.36 -10.98 5.25
C SER A 158 0.25 -11.67 4.47
N ILE A 159 -0.18 -12.83 4.96
CA ILE A 159 -1.26 -13.61 4.33
C ILE A 159 -2.57 -12.80 4.30
N GLY A 160 -2.88 -12.08 5.39
CA GLY A 160 -4.03 -11.19 5.45
C GLY A 160 -3.98 -10.03 4.45
N ASP A 161 -2.78 -9.48 4.18
CA ASP A 161 -2.63 -8.44 3.15
C ASP A 161 -2.82 -9.00 1.73
N ALA A 162 -2.40 -10.24 1.49
CA ALA A 162 -2.63 -10.93 0.22
C ALA A 162 -4.13 -11.20 0.01
N GLU A 163 -4.81 -11.69 1.04
CA GLU A 163 -6.25 -11.93 1.03
C GLU A 163 -7.03 -10.63 0.80
N SER A 164 -6.71 -9.56 1.54
CA SER A 164 -7.35 -8.24 1.37
C SER A 164 -7.15 -7.68 -0.04
N ASN A 165 -5.95 -7.83 -0.62
CA ASN A 165 -5.68 -7.39 -2.00
C ASN A 165 -6.47 -8.19 -3.04
N ILE A 166 -6.62 -9.50 -2.82
CA ILE A 166 -7.47 -10.35 -3.67
C ILE A 166 -8.93 -9.89 -3.55
N HIS A 167 -9.41 -9.65 -2.33
CA HIS A 167 -10.79 -9.20 -2.09
C HIS A 167 -11.07 -7.85 -2.76
N LYS A 168 -10.17 -6.86 -2.60
CA LYS A 168 -10.27 -5.56 -3.29
C LYS A 168 -10.29 -5.71 -4.82
N LYS A 169 -9.47 -6.60 -5.38
CA LYS A 169 -9.48 -6.88 -6.82
C LYS A 169 -10.82 -7.47 -7.26
N ILE A 170 -11.36 -8.44 -6.50
CA ILE A 170 -12.68 -9.03 -6.76
C ILE A 170 -13.76 -7.94 -6.73
N GLU A 171 -13.80 -7.12 -5.67
CA GLU A 171 -14.75 -6.02 -5.55
C GLU A 171 -14.61 -4.98 -6.67
N SER A 172 -13.40 -4.73 -7.16
CA SER A 172 -13.18 -3.80 -8.29
C SER A 172 -13.71 -4.31 -9.63
N ILE A 173 -13.91 -5.63 -9.75
CA ILE A 173 -14.42 -6.31 -10.94
C ILE A 173 -15.92 -6.50 -10.84
N TYR A 174 -16.40 -7.01 -9.69
CA TYR A 174 -17.79 -7.37 -9.48
C TYR A 174 -18.15 -7.39 -7.98
N ILE A 175 -19.21 -6.64 -7.63
CA ILE A 175 -19.84 -6.69 -6.30
C ILE A 175 -21.31 -7.06 -6.51
N PRO A 176 -21.84 -8.13 -5.86
CA PRO A 176 -23.23 -8.57 -6.03
C PRO A 176 -24.28 -7.49 -5.71
N ARG A 177 -23.95 -6.52 -4.85
CA ARG A 177 -24.84 -5.44 -4.39
C ARG A 177 -24.19 -4.06 -4.33
N GLY A 178 -23.05 -3.85 -5.00
CA GLY A 178 -22.25 -2.63 -4.91
C GLY A 178 -22.32 -1.72 -6.14
N GLY A 179 -22.00 -0.43 -5.96
CA GLY A 179 -22.11 0.60 -6.99
C GLY A 179 -21.04 0.57 -8.09
N VAL A 180 -19.96 -0.21 -7.93
CA VAL A 180 -18.90 -0.36 -8.96
C VAL A 180 -19.17 -1.64 -9.77
N GLN A 181 -19.86 -1.47 -10.89
CA GLN A 181 -20.28 -2.57 -11.76
C GLN A 181 -19.57 -2.49 -13.12
N LYS A 182 -18.31 -2.95 -13.19
CA LYS A 182 -17.58 -3.00 -14.47
C LYS A 182 -18.20 -4.00 -15.44
N ILE A 183 -18.56 -5.20 -14.96
CA ILE A 183 -19.16 -6.26 -15.79
C ILE A 183 -20.52 -5.83 -16.38
N PRO A 184 -21.50 -5.37 -15.59
CA PRO A 184 -22.78 -4.88 -16.13
C PRO A 184 -22.61 -3.75 -17.15
N LYS A 185 -21.73 -2.76 -16.90
CA LYS A 185 -21.47 -1.68 -17.86
C LYS A 185 -20.91 -2.19 -19.20
N ILE A 186 -20.03 -3.19 -19.17
CA ILE A 186 -19.48 -3.79 -20.39
C ILE A 186 -20.58 -4.57 -21.13
N LEU A 187 -21.42 -5.32 -20.41
CA LEU A 187 -22.56 -6.04 -20.98
C LEU A 187 -23.56 -5.08 -21.67
N ASP A 188 -23.92 -3.98 -21.02
CA ASP A 188 -24.78 -2.94 -21.60
C ASP A 188 -24.15 -2.35 -22.88
N GLY A 189 -22.84 -2.11 -22.85
CA GLY A 189 -22.08 -1.63 -24.00
C GLY A 189 -22.08 -2.61 -25.18
N ILE A 190 -21.93 -3.91 -24.91
CA ILE A 190 -22.02 -4.97 -25.92
C ILE A 190 -23.44 -5.00 -26.50
N GLN A 191 -24.46 -4.99 -25.67
CA GLN A 191 -25.85 -5.08 -26.10
C GLN A 191 -26.26 -3.86 -26.95
N PHE A 192 -25.83 -2.66 -26.56
CA PHE A 192 -26.03 -1.44 -27.34
C PHE A 192 -25.36 -1.51 -28.73
N LYS A 193 -24.11 -1.97 -28.80
CA LYS A 193 -23.39 -2.13 -30.07
C LYS A 193 -24.05 -3.18 -30.96
N SER A 194 -24.47 -4.32 -30.39
CA SER A 194 -25.18 -5.37 -31.13
C SER A 194 -26.49 -4.87 -31.73
N ASN A 195 -27.28 -4.11 -30.95
CA ASN A 195 -28.52 -3.51 -31.44
C ASN A 195 -28.27 -2.48 -32.56
N ARG A 196 -27.18 -1.72 -32.50
CA ARG A 196 -26.80 -0.80 -33.59
C ARG A 196 -26.43 -1.56 -34.86
N ILE A 197 -25.68 -2.65 -34.75
CA ILE A 197 -25.32 -3.50 -35.89
C ILE A 197 -26.58 -4.06 -36.54
N HIS A 198 -27.51 -4.61 -35.75
CA HIS A 198 -28.78 -5.12 -36.27
C HIS A 198 -29.59 -4.04 -37.00
N LYS A 199 -29.74 -2.84 -36.41
CA LYS A 199 -30.45 -1.74 -37.08
C LYS A 199 -29.82 -1.32 -38.41
N ILE A 200 -28.49 -1.36 -38.52
CA ILE A 200 -27.80 -1.06 -39.78
C ILE A 200 -28.07 -2.18 -40.80
N GLN A 201 -28.03 -3.43 -40.36
CA GLN A 201 -28.32 -4.59 -41.22
C GLN A 201 -29.77 -4.59 -41.70
N ASP A 202 -30.74 -4.23 -40.87
CA ASP A 202 -32.16 -4.14 -41.24
C ASP A 202 -32.44 -3.08 -42.31
N ASN A 203 -31.54 -2.10 -42.48
CA ASN A 203 -31.66 -1.07 -43.52
C ASN A 203 -30.99 -1.46 -44.86
N LEU A 204 -30.26 -2.58 -44.92
CA LEU A 204 -29.65 -3.07 -46.17
C LEU A 204 -30.66 -3.39 -47.28
N PRO A 205 -31.83 -4.01 -47.01
CA PRO A 205 -32.82 -4.28 -48.04
C PRO A 205 -33.34 -2.99 -48.68
N ARG A 206 -33.66 -1.99 -47.86
CA ARG A 206 -34.15 -0.68 -48.32
C ARG A 206 -33.08 0.09 -49.11
N TYR A 207 -31.82 -0.04 -48.71
CA TYR A 207 -30.69 0.49 -49.47
C TYR A 207 -30.60 -0.16 -50.86
N ASN A 208 -30.71 -1.49 -50.93
CA ASN A 208 -30.68 -2.22 -52.20
C ASN A 208 -31.88 -1.85 -53.11
N GLU A 209 -33.08 -1.70 -52.55
CA GLU A 209 -34.26 -1.24 -53.30
C GLU A 209 -34.07 0.17 -53.87
N LEU A 210 -33.50 1.09 -53.09
CA LEU A 210 -33.20 2.45 -53.55
C LEU A 210 -32.15 2.44 -54.66
N VAL A 211 -31.11 1.61 -54.56
CA VAL A 211 -30.09 1.46 -55.60
C VAL A 211 -30.72 0.94 -56.90
N GLN A 212 -31.56 -0.09 -56.84
CA GLN A 212 -32.28 -0.61 -58.01
C GLN A 212 -33.22 0.44 -58.62
N THR A 213 -33.89 1.23 -57.77
CA THR A 213 -34.77 2.31 -58.23
C THR A 213 -33.98 3.41 -58.95
N ILE A 214 -32.80 3.78 -58.44
CA ILE A 214 -31.90 4.74 -59.08
C ILE A 214 -31.44 4.20 -60.45
N GLU A 215 -31.03 2.94 -60.53
CA GLU A 215 -30.62 2.29 -61.78
C GLU A 215 -31.76 2.26 -62.81
N MET A 216 -32.99 1.96 -62.38
CA MET A 216 -34.18 1.96 -63.24
C MET A 216 -34.48 3.36 -63.79
N ILE A 217 -34.57 4.36 -62.91
CA ILE A 217 -34.88 5.75 -63.30
C ILE A 217 -33.78 6.32 -64.20
N SER A 218 -32.51 6.05 -63.90
CA SER A 218 -31.41 6.50 -64.76
C SER A 218 -31.40 5.81 -66.12
N GLY A 219 -31.86 4.56 -66.21
CA GLY A 219 -32.13 3.89 -67.48
C GLY A 219 -33.28 4.51 -68.27
N GLU A 220 -34.37 4.89 -67.60
CA GLU A 220 -35.51 5.59 -68.23
C GLU A 220 -35.13 6.98 -68.75
N VAL A 221 -34.37 7.75 -67.96
CA VAL A 221 -33.86 9.06 -68.37
C VAL A 221 -33.03 8.93 -69.64
N ARG A 222 -32.11 7.96 -69.72
CA ARG A 222 -31.31 7.71 -70.93
C ARG A 222 -32.18 7.39 -72.14
N LYS A 223 -33.20 6.55 -71.99
CA LYS A 223 -34.13 6.23 -73.09
C LYS A 223 -34.87 7.46 -73.59
N ILE A 224 -35.37 8.29 -72.67
CA ILE A 224 -36.07 9.53 -73.03
C ILE A 224 -35.11 10.52 -73.70
N GLU A 225 -33.86 10.63 -73.21
CA GLU A 225 -32.83 11.45 -73.86
C GLU A 225 -32.51 10.97 -75.28
N ASP A 226 -32.42 9.65 -75.50
CA ASP A 226 -32.21 9.05 -76.82
C ASP A 226 -33.41 9.31 -77.76
N GLU A 227 -34.65 9.15 -77.28
CA GLU A 227 -35.88 9.46 -78.05
C GLU A 227 -35.96 10.94 -78.43
N VAL A 228 -35.62 11.85 -77.52
CA VAL A 228 -35.57 13.29 -77.80
C VAL A 228 -34.50 13.62 -78.85
N ASN A 229 -33.37 12.93 -78.83
CA ASN A 229 -32.30 13.12 -79.81
C ASN A 229 -32.65 12.55 -81.19
N GLU A 230 -33.35 11.43 -81.26
CA GLU A 230 -33.89 10.85 -82.51
C GLU A 230 -34.94 11.78 -83.14
N LEU A 231 -35.91 12.25 -82.37
CA LEU A 231 -36.95 13.19 -82.83
C LEU A 231 -36.39 14.55 -83.27
N ARG A 232 -35.23 14.95 -82.75
CA ARG A 232 -34.52 16.16 -83.21
C ARG A 232 -33.83 15.93 -84.55
N LYS A 233 -33.31 14.73 -84.82
CA LYS A 233 -32.69 14.39 -86.11
C LYS A 233 -33.68 14.17 -87.24
N GLU A 234 -34.91 13.74 -86.96
CA GLU A 234 -35.97 13.59 -87.98
C GLU A 234 -36.60 14.93 -88.41
N LYS A 235 -36.30 16.02 -87.69
CA LYS A 235 -36.90 17.35 -87.91
C LYS A 235 -36.00 18.32 -88.66
N ASP A 236 -34.75 17.93 -88.91
CA ASP A 236 -33.75 18.61 -89.76
C ASP A 236 -33.64 17.90 -91.12
#